data_AF-A0A1Q9C3Y2-F1
#
_entry.id   AF-A0A1Q9C3Y2-F1
#
_cell.length_a   1.000
_cell.length_b   1.000
_cell.length_c   1.000
_cell.angle_alpha   90.00
_cell.angle_beta   90.00
_cell.angle_gamma   90.00
#
_symmetry.space_group_name_H-M   'P 1'
#
loop_
_entity.id
_entity.type
_entity.pdbx_description
1 polymer ?
#
loop_
_entity_poly.entity_id
_entity_poly.type
_entity_poly.pdbx_seq_one_letter_code
_entity_poly.pdbx_strand_id
1 'polypeptide(L)'
;MSRPCPGPVPPLSHHCLATVPQSKLRDATHRFGWRFSPGLCWEDDEAEEKRLPRADGRCNGYDHGGDSHGAIHGGNGKCKHGCDRRAAAHGGNATREHGCNRRAAGLRPMIHEQVDTDIAGYRAGRVLRVLGRPLRATEPCVGLGGLRRLCELSGSQYVSTQSFDTETSLLAYYENLQRFCGTRGVEGLRLGTAGDVEQINPESLLPVEAIMAGPPCQPWAGNGRQLGTADARASVMDTCVGWIISQAWQGQLLAFAVENSPRLRGTAYLRELLQRLQVCIPMFVVSVEVHDLCQLCPQHRERLWIRGLRRDCLRGLPGLPPPLTVKDIGGKVSLETVLDQRALPIDPRSLCQNMQCNLAAYVTLVQRDIEKGYAGEVAVMELDRNLKEFGGGVAYDCTPPVRTKGPKLWLLRTKDVKEHRPWQEHSLHRYMLPAEKALLQGHEPRTPWLFGSLTQAEKAVGNAYHPLQLGVKMCPLLEIAFLQGKLKTEPQTMTQEELWQLTPPPEAVVAAQLSEDEDMLEGSLLEEPAFQGFAEGQGQGQGAEVHPAPRRPLPIKVETVKLQAVKLEPGCKTWAAGTLKMEKAKRAAVVNLASPQRRVRQKTGDC
;
A
#
# COMPACT_ATOMS: atom_id res chain seq x y z
N MET A 1 2.44 46.26 -56.28
CA MET A 1 1.73 45.02 -55.87
C MET A 1 2.33 44.56 -54.55
N SER A 2 1.73 45.03 -53.46
CA SER A 2 2.26 45.00 -52.09
C SER A 2 1.48 44.02 -51.23
N ARG A 3 2.20 43.14 -50.53
CA ARG A 3 1.66 42.14 -49.59
C ARG A 3 1.06 42.83 -48.35
N PRO A 4 -0.02 42.30 -47.75
CA PRO A 4 -0.59 42.87 -46.53
C PRO A 4 0.19 42.43 -45.30
N CYS A 5 0.40 43.37 -44.37
CA CYS A 5 0.94 43.15 -43.04
C CYS A 5 -0.05 42.37 -42.14
N PRO A 6 0.42 41.51 -41.22
CA PRO A 6 -0.44 40.90 -40.22
C PRO A 6 -0.81 41.94 -39.15
N GLY A 7 -2.10 42.04 -38.84
CA GLY A 7 -2.61 42.90 -37.78
C GLY A 7 -2.23 42.43 -36.38
N PRO A 8 -2.37 43.29 -35.36
CA PRO A 8 -1.96 43.00 -33.99
C PRO A 8 -2.86 41.95 -33.35
N VAL A 9 -2.23 40.97 -32.68
CA VAL A 9 -2.87 39.97 -31.83
C VAL A 9 -3.34 40.65 -30.54
N PRO A 10 -4.58 40.44 -30.08
CA PRO A 10 -5.07 41.03 -28.84
C PRO A 10 -4.40 40.37 -27.62
N PRO A 11 -4.19 41.10 -26.52
CA PRO A 11 -3.56 40.54 -25.33
C PRO A 11 -4.49 39.52 -24.66
N LEU A 12 -3.93 38.35 -24.33
CA LEU A 12 -4.56 37.37 -23.45
C LEU A 12 -4.85 38.01 -22.09
N SER A 13 -6.14 38.11 -21.76
CA SER A 13 -6.60 38.55 -20.45
C SER A 13 -6.13 37.57 -19.37
N HIS A 14 -5.22 38.01 -18.51
CA HIS A 14 -4.94 37.34 -17.25
C HIS A 14 -6.21 37.37 -16.39
N HIS A 15 -6.94 36.25 -16.35
CA HIS A 15 -7.90 36.02 -15.28
C HIS A 15 -7.11 35.86 -13.97
N CYS A 16 -7.18 36.89 -13.14
CA CYS A 16 -6.76 36.84 -11.74
C CYS A 16 -7.47 35.68 -11.05
N LEU A 17 -6.72 34.63 -10.69
CA LEU A 17 -7.11 33.71 -9.64
C LEU A 17 -7.16 34.53 -8.34
N ALA A 18 -8.37 34.87 -7.92
CA ALA A 18 -8.59 35.49 -6.62
C ALA A 18 -8.05 34.55 -5.53
N THR A 19 -7.04 35.01 -4.81
CA THR A 19 -6.62 34.42 -3.54
C THR A 19 -7.79 34.50 -2.57
N VAL A 20 -8.40 33.36 -2.26
CA VAL A 20 -9.42 33.28 -1.22
C VAL A 20 -8.74 33.55 0.13
N PRO A 21 -9.15 34.56 0.91
CA PRO A 21 -8.58 34.80 2.23
C PRO A 21 -8.80 33.57 3.12
N GLN A 22 -7.77 33.14 3.87
CA GLN A 22 -7.85 32.01 4.81
C GLN A 22 -9.02 32.13 5.79
N SER A 23 -9.49 33.34 6.10
CA SER A 23 -10.65 33.58 6.95
C SER A 23 -11.98 33.08 6.36
N LYS A 24 -12.14 33.03 5.03
CA LYS A 24 -13.36 32.53 4.37
C LYS A 24 -13.41 31.01 4.19
N LEU A 25 -12.27 30.32 4.31
CA LEU A 25 -12.21 28.86 4.32
C LEU A 25 -12.81 28.25 5.59
N ARG A 26 -12.81 28.99 6.72
CA ARG A 26 -13.49 28.57 7.96
C ARG A 26 -15.02 28.66 7.88
N ASP A 27 -15.56 29.57 7.09
CA ASP A 27 -17.03 29.76 6.98
C ASP A 27 -17.70 28.82 5.97
N ALA A 28 -16.96 28.36 4.96
CA ALA A 28 -17.48 27.41 3.97
C ALA A 28 -17.69 25.99 4.53
N THR A 29 -16.92 25.59 5.54
CA THR A 29 -17.05 24.28 6.22
C THR A 29 -18.22 24.24 7.22
N HIS A 30 -18.67 25.38 7.75
CA HIS A 30 -19.82 25.44 8.67
C HIS A 30 -21.19 25.36 7.98
N ARG A 31 -21.28 25.65 6.67
CA ARG A 31 -22.58 25.64 5.94
C ARG A 31 -23.06 24.26 5.49
N PHE A 32 -22.24 23.22 5.59
CA PHE A 32 -22.67 21.83 5.40
C PHE A 32 -22.96 21.18 6.76
N GLY A 33 -23.86 21.80 7.53
CA GLY A 33 -24.35 21.25 8.78
C GLY A 33 -25.25 20.05 8.52
N TRP A 34 -24.71 18.84 8.72
CA TRP A 34 -25.51 17.64 8.93
C TRP A 34 -26.35 17.83 10.20
N ARG A 35 -27.64 18.16 10.06
CA ARG A 35 -28.57 18.12 11.18
C ARG A 35 -28.84 16.66 11.54
N PHE A 36 -28.21 16.17 12.60
CA PHE A 36 -28.66 14.97 13.28
C PHE A 36 -29.85 15.33 14.17
N SER A 37 -31.03 14.77 13.87
CA SER A 37 -32.16 14.78 14.80
C SER A 37 -31.81 13.91 16.02
N PRO A 38 -31.89 14.42 17.26
CA PRO A 38 -31.67 13.62 18.44
C PRO A 38 -32.99 12.93 18.83
N GLY A 39 -32.99 11.61 18.92
CA GLY A 39 -34.08 10.88 19.55
C GLY A 39 -34.37 9.54 18.90
N LEU A 40 -33.66 8.51 19.33
CA LEU A 40 -34.15 7.13 19.38
C LEU A 40 -33.51 6.49 20.61
N CYS A 41 -34.28 6.43 21.70
CA CYS A 41 -33.99 5.57 22.84
C CYS A 41 -34.03 4.12 22.38
N TRP A 42 -33.08 3.32 22.84
CA TRP A 42 -33.12 1.87 22.69
C TRP A 42 -34.00 1.32 23.81
N GLU A 43 -35.13 0.71 23.45
CA GLU A 43 -35.84 -0.21 24.33
C GLU A 43 -35.36 -1.63 24.00
N ASP A 44 -34.96 -2.36 25.05
CA ASP A 44 -34.56 -3.76 24.99
C ASP A 44 -35.82 -4.64 24.91
N ASP A 45 -36.03 -5.33 23.80
CA ASP A 45 -37.00 -6.44 23.71
C ASP A 45 -36.26 -7.78 23.80
N GLU A 46 -36.36 -8.42 24.96
CA GLU A 46 -36.16 -9.85 25.12
C GLU A 46 -37.39 -10.61 24.58
N ALA A 47 -37.10 -11.70 23.85
CA ALA A 47 -37.88 -12.95 23.67
C ALA A 47 -38.19 -13.30 22.22
N GLU A 48 -37.62 -14.42 21.73
CA GLU A 48 -38.38 -15.66 21.47
C GLU A 48 -37.42 -16.74 20.91
N GLU A 49 -37.09 -17.72 21.74
CA GLU A 49 -36.33 -18.91 21.35
C GLU A 49 -37.29 -19.93 20.72
N LYS A 50 -37.25 -20.10 19.39
CA LYS A 50 -37.93 -21.20 18.70
C LYS A 50 -36.93 -22.27 18.25
N ARG A 51 -37.10 -23.44 18.86
CA ARG A 51 -36.44 -24.73 18.59
C ARG A 51 -36.54 -25.15 17.12
N LEU A 52 -35.45 -25.68 16.58
CA LEU A 52 -35.46 -26.55 15.39
C LEU A 52 -34.82 -27.91 15.72
N PRO A 53 -35.30 -29.02 15.10
CA PRO A 53 -34.99 -30.38 15.53
C PRO A 53 -33.65 -30.89 14.99
N ARG A 54 -33.04 -31.79 15.77
CA ARG A 54 -31.86 -32.58 15.42
C ARG A 54 -32.20 -33.56 14.29
N ALA A 55 -31.35 -33.61 13.27
CA ALA A 55 -31.33 -34.69 12.29
C ALA A 55 -30.18 -35.64 12.61
N ASP A 56 -30.54 -36.89 12.86
CA ASP A 56 -29.63 -38.03 13.00
C ASP A 56 -28.99 -38.35 11.64
N GLY A 57 -27.66 -38.51 11.65
CA GLY A 57 -26.88 -38.89 10.47
C GLY A 57 -25.72 -39.78 10.87
N ARG A 58 -25.86 -41.06 10.56
CA ARG A 58 -24.95 -42.18 10.83
C ARG A 58 -23.55 -41.93 10.26
N CYS A 59 -22.51 -42.26 11.04
CA CYS A 59 -21.17 -42.51 10.53
C CYS A 59 -20.85 -44.00 10.63
N ASN A 60 -20.57 -44.61 9.48
CA ASN A 60 -20.05 -45.96 9.36
C ASN A 60 -18.62 -46.04 9.90
N GLY A 61 -18.36 -47.09 10.66
CA GLY A 61 -17.02 -47.46 11.11
C GLY A 61 -16.16 -48.04 10.01
N TYR A 62 -14.85 -47.94 10.20
CA TYR A 62 -13.86 -48.85 9.66
C TYR A 62 -12.78 -49.09 10.71
N ASP A 63 -12.68 -50.36 11.10
CA ASP A 63 -11.65 -50.97 11.94
C ASP A 63 -10.36 -51.20 11.14
N HIS A 64 -9.22 -50.98 11.79
CA HIS A 64 -7.94 -51.73 11.73
C HIS A 64 -7.09 -51.10 12.87
N GLY A 65 -6.53 -51.77 13.88
CA GLY A 65 -6.08 -53.14 14.01
C GLY A 65 -4.56 -53.15 14.28
N GLY A 66 -4.15 -53.34 15.55
CA GLY A 66 -2.92 -54.05 15.95
C GLY A 66 -1.61 -53.28 16.19
N ASP A 67 -1.16 -53.27 17.46
CA ASP A 67 0.13 -53.76 18.00
C ASP A 67 1.48 -53.28 17.38
N SER A 68 2.61 -53.09 18.07
CA SER A 68 3.05 -53.29 19.47
C SER A 68 4.51 -52.75 19.61
N HIS A 69 4.91 -52.49 20.87
CA HIS A 69 6.26 -52.53 21.47
C HIS A 69 7.52 -51.91 20.83
N GLY A 70 8.28 -51.17 21.66
CA GLY A 70 9.72 -50.95 21.50
C GLY A 70 10.30 -49.84 22.37
N ALA A 71 10.71 -50.16 23.60
CA ALA A 71 11.54 -49.30 24.45
C ALA A 71 13.02 -49.40 24.07
N ILE A 72 13.85 -48.40 24.42
CA ILE A 72 15.14 -48.49 25.16
C ILE A 72 16.04 -47.24 24.94
N HIS A 73 16.55 -46.70 26.07
CA HIS A 73 17.74 -45.86 26.38
C HIS A 73 18.18 -44.71 25.44
N GLY A 74 18.69 -43.56 25.87
CA GLY A 74 19.21 -43.07 27.16
C GLY A 74 20.15 -41.88 26.84
N GLY A 75 20.27 -40.89 27.73
CA GLY A 75 21.17 -39.76 27.49
C GLY A 75 21.06 -38.62 28.50
N ASN A 76 21.88 -38.71 29.56
CA ASN A 76 22.03 -37.73 30.63
C ASN A 76 22.59 -36.38 30.15
N GLY A 77 22.01 -35.28 30.63
CA GLY A 77 22.62 -33.94 30.61
C GLY A 77 22.15 -33.15 31.83
N LYS A 78 22.95 -33.19 32.92
CA LYS A 78 22.69 -32.49 34.18
C LYS A 78 22.88 -30.98 34.00
N CYS A 79 21.88 -30.18 34.33
CA CYS A 79 22.06 -28.77 34.68
C CYS A 79 21.56 -28.55 36.12
N LYS A 80 22.48 -28.16 37.00
CA LYS A 80 22.24 -27.86 38.41
C LYS A 80 21.75 -26.41 38.52
N HIS A 81 20.54 -26.18 38.98
CA HIS A 81 20.24 -25.16 39.98
C HIS A 81 18.88 -25.48 40.63
N GLY A 82 18.90 -25.59 41.95
CA GLY A 82 17.76 -26.00 42.76
C GLY A 82 16.70 -24.91 42.81
N CYS A 83 15.45 -25.34 42.64
CA CYS A 83 14.30 -24.64 43.17
C CYS A 83 13.31 -25.73 43.62
N ASP A 84 12.85 -25.62 44.86
CA ASP A 84 12.07 -26.60 45.61
C ASP A 84 10.83 -27.10 44.87
N ARG A 85 10.60 -28.41 44.94
CA ARG A 85 9.35 -29.07 44.55
C ARG A 85 8.75 -29.84 45.74
N ARG A 86 7.54 -29.42 46.13
CA ARG A 86 6.38 -30.26 46.51
C ARG A 86 5.14 -29.48 46.06
N ALA A 87 4.09 -29.99 45.43
CA ALA A 87 3.73 -31.31 44.93
C ALA A 87 2.59 -31.16 43.89
N ALA A 88 2.50 -32.14 42.98
CA ALA A 88 1.32 -32.64 42.24
C ALA A 88 0.40 -31.63 41.50
N ALA A 89 0.47 -31.51 40.17
CA ALA A 89 -0.07 -32.42 39.13
C ALA A 89 -1.61 -32.51 39.10
N HIS A 90 -2.24 -31.82 38.14
CA HIS A 90 -3.22 -32.38 37.20
C HIS A 90 -3.59 -31.36 36.10
N GLY A 91 -3.68 -31.86 34.86
CA GLY A 91 -4.66 -31.42 33.86
C GLY A 91 -4.29 -30.21 33.02
N GLY A 92 -4.08 -30.45 31.72
CA GLY A 92 -3.72 -29.42 30.74
C GLY A 92 -4.71 -28.26 30.64
N ASN A 93 -4.17 -27.06 30.45
CA ASN A 93 -4.91 -25.89 30.02
C ASN A 93 -4.23 -25.34 28.76
N ALA A 94 -4.86 -25.60 27.61
CA ALA A 94 -4.74 -24.73 26.47
C ALA A 94 -5.17 -23.33 26.91
N THR A 95 -4.33 -22.34 26.69
CA THR A 95 -4.61 -20.92 26.93
C THR A 95 -5.78 -20.49 26.05
N ARG A 96 -7.00 -20.66 26.57
CA ARG A 96 -8.19 -19.96 26.08
C ARG A 96 -7.98 -18.48 26.35
N GLU A 97 -7.66 -17.73 25.30
CA GLU A 97 -7.92 -16.30 25.22
C GLU A 97 -9.45 -16.11 25.36
N HIS A 98 -9.93 -16.05 26.61
CA HIS A 98 -11.32 -15.76 26.89
C HIS A 98 -11.59 -14.28 26.60
N GLY A 99 -12.45 -14.08 25.61
CA GLY A 99 -12.78 -12.79 25.03
C GLY A 99 -13.27 -11.77 26.05
N CYS A 100 -12.53 -10.68 26.15
CA CYS A 100 -13.01 -9.40 26.64
C CYS A 100 -13.48 -8.55 25.43
N ASN A 101 -14.50 -9.02 24.70
CA ASN A 101 -15.00 -8.34 23.50
C ASN A 101 -16.49 -7.92 23.57
N ARG A 102 -17.15 -8.05 24.73
CA ARG A 102 -18.60 -7.73 24.85
C ARG A 102 -18.93 -6.34 25.43
N ARG A 103 -17.97 -5.43 25.58
CA ARG A 103 -18.24 -4.05 26.05
C ARG A 103 -17.75 -2.94 25.10
N ALA A 104 -17.75 -3.19 23.80
CA ALA A 104 -17.51 -2.14 22.80
C ALA A 104 -18.78 -1.36 22.38
N ALA A 105 -19.95 -1.68 22.96
CA ALA A 105 -21.25 -1.10 22.57
C ALA A 105 -21.53 0.31 23.14
N GLY A 106 -20.58 0.97 23.81
CA GLY A 106 -20.80 2.25 24.49
C GLY A 106 -19.85 3.39 24.11
N LEU A 107 -18.92 3.19 23.17
CA LEU A 107 -18.01 4.26 22.77
C LEU A 107 -18.73 5.19 21.79
N ARG A 108 -19.19 6.35 22.29
CA ARG A 108 -19.63 7.46 21.45
C ARG A 108 -18.55 7.71 20.38
N PRO A 109 -18.92 7.93 19.11
CA PRO A 109 -17.96 8.34 18.08
C PRO A 109 -17.26 9.59 18.59
N MET A 110 -15.97 9.48 18.90
CA MET A 110 -15.20 10.64 19.27
C MET A 110 -15.12 11.52 18.04
N ILE A 111 -15.76 12.69 18.12
CA ILE A 111 -15.59 13.75 17.14
C ILE A 111 -14.14 14.19 17.28
N HIS A 112 -13.28 13.68 16.41
CA HIS A 112 -12.00 14.31 16.15
C HIS A 112 -12.33 15.57 15.34
N GLU A 113 -11.91 16.74 15.84
CA GLU A 113 -11.83 17.94 15.01
C GLU A 113 -11.03 17.63 13.74
N GLN A 114 -11.34 18.33 12.64
CA GLN A 114 -10.75 18.08 11.33
C GLN A 114 -9.23 17.91 11.44
N VAL A 115 -8.77 16.70 11.13
CA VAL A 115 -7.35 16.33 11.24
C VAL A 115 -6.61 16.98 10.06
N ASP A 116 -5.38 17.43 10.26
CA ASP A 116 -4.53 18.03 9.20
C ASP A 116 -4.46 17.15 7.93
N THR A 117 -4.57 15.84 8.09
CA THR A 117 -4.68 14.86 7.00
C THR A 117 -5.85 15.15 6.05
N ASP A 118 -6.98 15.60 6.57
CA ASP A 118 -8.16 15.94 5.76
C ASP A 118 -7.91 17.22 4.96
N ILE A 119 -7.25 18.22 5.55
CA ILE A 119 -6.86 19.46 4.86
C ILE A 119 -5.85 19.16 3.76
N ALA A 120 -4.86 18.31 4.03
CA ALA A 120 -3.87 17.88 3.06
C ALA A 120 -4.54 17.12 1.89
N GLY A 121 -5.45 16.19 2.19
CA GLY A 121 -6.24 15.48 1.19
C GLY A 121 -7.13 16.42 0.37
N TYR A 122 -7.75 17.41 1.01
CA TYR A 122 -8.57 18.42 0.35
C TYR A 122 -7.80 19.25 -0.68
N ARG A 123 -6.54 19.58 -0.38
CA ARG A 123 -5.65 20.30 -1.28
C ARG A 123 -5.11 19.40 -2.38
N ALA A 124 -4.65 18.20 -2.04
CA ALA A 124 -4.15 17.24 -3.01
C ALA A 124 -5.18 16.89 -4.08
N GLY A 125 -6.44 16.68 -3.67
CA GLY A 125 -7.55 16.32 -4.57
C GLY A 125 -8.24 17.51 -5.25
N ARG A 126 -7.63 18.70 -5.32
CA ARG A 126 -8.27 19.91 -5.89
C ARG A 126 -8.93 19.67 -7.24
N VAL A 127 -8.26 18.95 -8.15
CA VAL A 127 -8.78 18.65 -9.49
C VAL A 127 -10.09 17.85 -9.45
N LEU A 128 -10.20 16.87 -8.54
CA LEU A 128 -11.37 16.01 -8.42
C LEU A 128 -12.60 16.85 -8.05
N ARG A 129 -12.42 17.82 -7.15
CA ARG A 129 -13.48 18.76 -6.76
C ARG A 129 -13.96 19.65 -7.90
N VAL A 130 -13.04 20.18 -8.71
CA VAL A 130 -13.40 21.12 -9.79
C VAL A 130 -13.94 20.42 -11.05
N LEU A 131 -13.76 19.10 -11.17
CA LEU A 131 -14.31 18.32 -12.29
C LEU A 131 -15.85 18.41 -12.38
N GLY A 132 -16.53 18.66 -11.26
CA GLY A 132 -17.98 18.86 -11.22
C GLY A 132 -18.80 17.60 -11.47
N ARG A 133 -18.16 16.45 -11.68
CA ARG A 133 -18.76 15.11 -11.82
C ARG A 133 -17.84 14.03 -11.23
N PRO A 134 -18.35 12.82 -10.96
CA PRO A 134 -17.49 11.70 -10.61
C PRO A 134 -16.48 11.37 -11.71
N LEU A 135 -15.24 11.12 -11.31
CA LEU A 135 -14.20 10.53 -12.18
C LEU A 135 -14.59 9.08 -12.50
N ARG A 136 -14.57 8.69 -13.78
CA ARG A 136 -14.75 7.27 -14.15
C ARG A 136 -13.43 6.55 -13.98
N ALA A 137 -13.35 5.72 -12.96
CA ALA A 137 -12.13 5.02 -12.60
C ALA A 137 -12.37 3.54 -12.31
N THR A 138 -11.35 2.74 -12.58
CA THR A 138 -11.29 1.32 -12.19
C THR A 138 -10.16 1.11 -11.18
N GLU A 139 -10.44 0.35 -10.13
CA GLU A 139 -9.47 0.02 -9.07
C GLU A 139 -9.30 -1.51 -8.96
N PRO A 140 -8.36 -2.13 -9.70
CA PRO A 140 -7.95 -3.50 -9.41
C PRO A 140 -7.17 -3.53 -8.09
N CYS A 141 -7.46 -4.53 -7.25
CA CYS A 141 -6.92 -4.65 -5.89
C CYS A 141 -7.29 -3.44 -5.02
N VAL A 142 -8.59 -3.11 -4.95
CA VAL A 142 -9.10 -1.86 -4.37
C VAL A 142 -8.80 -1.70 -2.86
N GLY A 143 -8.69 -2.78 -2.10
CA GLY A 143 -8.49 -2.73 -0.65
C GLY A 143 -9.55 -1.86 0.05
N LEU A 144 -9.10 -0.83 0.80
CA LEU A 144 -9.98 0.11 1.50
C LEU A 144 -10.59 1.23 0.61
N GLY A 145 -10.26 1.25 -0.69
CA GLY A 145 -10.70 2.25 -1.66
C GLY A 145 -9.99 3.57 -1.44
N GLY A 146 -8.69 3.62 -1.73
CA GLY A 146 -7.89 4.82 -1.49
C GLY A 146 -8.25 5.99 -2.43
N LEU A 147 -8.66 5.71 -3.68
CA LEU A 147 -9.22 6.75 -4.56
C LEU A 147 -10.57 7.26 -4.05
N ARG A 148 -11.47 6.36 -3.63
CA ARG A 148 -12.73 6.75 -2.96
C ARG A 148 -12.44 7.69 -1.80
N ARG A 149 -11.52 7.29 -0.92
CA ARG A 149 -11.15 8.12 0.23
C ARG A 149 -10.56 9.46 -0.20
N LEU A 150 -9.70 9.50 -1.22
CA LEU A 150 -9.19 10.75 -1.77
C LEU A 150 -10.30 11.67 -2.32
N CYS A 151 -11.28 11.11 -3.03
CA CYS A 151 -12.44 11.86 -3.51
C CYS A 151 -13.23 12.44 -2.33
N GLU A 152 -13.51 11.67 -1.28
CA GLU A 152 -14.18 12.14 -0.06
C GLU A 152 -13.41 13.29 0.60
N LEU A 153 -12.10 13.12 0.81
CA LEU A 153 -11.23 14.15 1.37
C LEU A 153 -11.23 15.44 0.54
N SER A 154 -11.32 15.31 -0.79
CA SER A 154 -11.37 16.44 -1.72
C SER A 154 -12.71 17.18 -1.76
N GLY A 155 -13.75 16.62 -1.14
CA GLY A 155 -15.13 17.07 -1.29
C GLY A 155 -15.73 16.75 -2.67
N SER A 156 -15.12 15.82 -3.40
CA SER A 156 -15.60 15.34 -4.70
C SER A 156 -16.58 14.19 -4.52
N GLN A 157 -17.37 13.92 -5.57
CA GLN A 157 -18.15 12.70 -5.66
C GLN A 157 -17.24 11.57 -6.15
N TYR A 158 -17.44 10.39 -5.56
CA TYR A 158 -16.85 9.15 -6.05
C TYR A 158 -17.96 8.24 -6.57
N VAL A 159 -17.75 7.69 -7.75
CA VAL A 159 -18.52 6.57 -8.27
C VAL A 159 -17.49 5.60 -8.84
N SER A 160 -17.32 4.46 -8.17
CA SER A 160 -16.55 3.36 -8.72
C SER A 160 -17.21 2.95 -10.04
N THR A 161 -16.48 2.99 -11.15
CA THR A 161 -16.99 2.33 -12.37
C THR A 161 -16.94 0.82 -12.14
N GLN A 162 -15.77 0.32 -11.71
CA GLN A 162 -15.54 -1.06 -11.34
C GLN A 162 -14.39 -1.16 -10.33
N SER A 163 -14.57 -1.93 -9.26
CA SER A 163 -13.54 -2.14 -8.23
C SER A 163 -13.45 -3.62 -7.88
N PHE A 164 -12.24 -4.14 -7.69
CA PHE A 164 -12.03 -5.58 -7.56
C PHE A 164 -11.08 -5.91 -6.42
N ASP A 165 -11.45 -6.90 -5.59
CA ASP A 165 -10.56 -7.46 -4.58
C ASP A 165 -10.91 -8.92 -4.28
N THR A 166 -9.93 -9.74 -3.91
CA THR A 166 -10.19 -11.13 -3.50
C THR A 166 -10.49 -11.25 -2.01
N GLU A 167 -10.23 -10.20 -1.22
CA GLU A 167 -10.41 -10.20 0.24
C GLU A 167 -11.89 -10.04 0.62
N THR A 168 -12.53 -11.14 0.98
CA THR A 168 -13.94 -11.17 1.38
C THR A 168 -14.21 -10.44 2.70
N SER A 169 -13.21 -10.26 3.57
CA SER A 169 -13.40 -9.50 4.81
C SER A 169 -13.68 -8.01 4.59
N LEU A 170 -13.44 -7.49 3.39
CA LEU A 170 -13.82 -6.12 3.00
C LEU A 170 -15.34 -5.97 2.84
N LEU A 171 -16.12 -7.05 2.71
CA LEU A 171 -17.57 -6.97 2.52
C LEU A 171 -18.24 -6.25 3.69
N ALA A 172 -17.97 -6.70 4.92
CA ALA A 172 -18.51 -6.07 6.12
C ALA A 172 -18.12 -4.59 6.21
N TYR A 173 -16.87 -4.26 5.84
CA TYR A 173 -16.40 -2.88 5.80
C TYR A 173 -17.23 -2.02 4.84
N TYR A 174 -17.43 -2.46 3.61
CA TYR A 174 -18.16 -1.70 2.60
C TYR A 174 -19.68 -1.62 2.90
N GLU A 175 -20.29 -2.68 3.41
CA GLU A 175 -21.69 -2.68 3.86
C GLU A 175 -21.89 -1.68 5.03
N ASN A 176 -21.01 -1.72 6.02
CA ASN A 176 -21.07 -0.81 7.17
C ASN A 176 -20.75 0.64 6.78
N LEU A 177 -19.84 0.84 5.82
CA LEU A 177 -19.54 2.15 5.26
C LEU A 177 -20.77 2.74 4.57
N GLN A 178 -21.52 1.95 3.79
CA GLN A 178 -22.76 2.39 3.18
C GLN A 178 -23.84 2.68 4.23
N ARG A 179 -24.02 1.76 5.19
CA ARG A 179 -25.06 1.84 6.23
C ARG A 179 -24.88 2.99 7.20
N PHE A 180 -23.67 3.21 7.70
CA PHE A 180 -23.41 4.12 8.82
C PHE A 180 -22.76 5.44 8.41
N CYS A 181 -22.18 5.50 7.21
CA CYS A 181 -21.45 6.69 6.76
C CYS A 181 -22.18 7.44 5.63
N GLY A 182 -23.30 6.89 5.13
CA GLY A 182 -24.07 7.49 4.04
C GLY A 182 -23.30 7.52 2.71
N THR A 183 -22.21 6.77 2.63
CA THR A 183 -21.34 6.73 1.46
C THR A 183 -22.11 6.04 0.34
N ARG A 184 -22.45 6.80 -0.72
CA ARG A 184 -23.06 6.23 -1.92
C ARG A 184 -22.04 5.35 -2.62
N GLY A 185 -22.45 4.12 -2.94
CA GLY A 185 -21.88 3.33 -4.01
C GLY A 185 -20.43 2.89 -3.82
N VAL A 186 -20.26 1.63 -3.47
CA VAL A 186 -19.26 0.79 -4.14
C VAL A 186 -19.95 0.04 -5.28
N GLU A 187 -20.73 0.79 -6.07
CA GLU A 187 -21.35 0.25 -7.27
C GLU A 187 -20.24 -0.31 -8.17
N GLY A 188 -20.42 -1.53 -8.65
CA GLY A 188 -19.39 -2.25 -9.39
C GLY A 188 -18.23 -2.81 -8.55
N LEU A 189 -18.31 -2.78 -7.20
CA LEU A 189 -17.40 -3.55 -6.35
C LEU A 189 -17.66 -5.03 -6.48
N ARG A 190 -16.60 -5.80 -6.74
CA ARG A 190 -16.63 -7.25 -6.73
C ARG A 190 -15.59 -7.76 -5.75
N LEU A 191 -16.03 -8.61 -4.82
CA LEU A 191 -15.20 -9.21 -3.79
C LEU A 191 -15.10 -10.73 -3.95
N GLY A 192 -14.06 -11.32 -3.37
CA GLY A 192 -13.85 -12.77 -3.40
C GLY A 192 -13.51 -13.28 -4.81
N THR A 193 -14.06 -14.41 -5.22
CA THR A 193 -13.80 -14.99 -6.55
C THR A 193 -14.27 -14.09 -7.69
N ALA A 194 -15.36 -13.34 -7.50
CA ALA A 194 -15.83 -12.37 -8.50
C ALA A 194 -14.93 -11.12 -8.59
N GLY A 195 -14.11 -10.88 -7.57
CA GLY A 195 -13.12 -9.81 -7.51
C GLY A 195 -11.70 -10.26 -7.89
N ASP A 196 -11.52 -11.52 -8.30
CA ASP A 196 -10.25 -11.98 -8.83
C ASP A 196 -10.00 -11.39 -10.22
N VAL A 197 -9.11 -10.40 -10.28
CA VAL A 197 -8.77 -9.67 -11.49
C VAL A 197 -8.21 -10.56 -12.59
N GLU A 198 -7.60 -11.70 -12.24
CA GLU A 198 -7.02 -12.63 -13.22
C GLU A 198 -8.08 -13.42 -14.00
N GLN A 199 -9.32 -13.46 -13.49
CA GLN A 199 -10.46 -14.15 -14.13
C GLN A 199 -11.30 -13.23 -15.00
N ILE A 200 -11.01 -11.94 -15.01
CA ILE A 200 -11.83 -10.95 -15.70
C ILE A 200 -11.25 -10.72 -17.10
N ASN A 201 -12.12 -10.84 -18.11
CA ASN A 201 -11.77 -10.47 -19.48
C ASN A 201 -11.56 -8.94 -19.56
N PRO A 202 -10.36 -8.44 -19.92
CA PRO A 202 -10.13 -6.99 -20.04
C PRO A 202 -11.07 -6.30 -21.04
N GLU A 203 -11.56 -7.02 -22.06
CA GLU A 203 -12.50 -6.49 -23.05
C GLU A 203 -13.90 -6.25 -22.49
N SER A 204 -14.28 -6.92 -21.39
CA SER A 204 -15.57 -6.69 -20.73
C SER A 204 -15.55 -5.53 -19.73
N LEU A 205 -14.38 -4.94 -19.51
CA LEU A 205 -14.26 -3.76 -18.66
C LEU A 205 -14.94 -2.57 -19.33
N LEU A 206 -15.80 -1.89 -18.56
CA LEU A 206 -16.32 -0.58 -18.90
C LEU A 206 -15.17 0.40 -19.14
N PRO A 207 -15.22 1.21 -20.22
CA PRO A 207 -14.27 2.27 -20.47
C PRO A 207 -14.13 3.23 -19.27
N VAL A 208 -12.89 3.54 -18.90
CA VAL A 208 -12.57 4.47 -17.82
C VAL A 208 -11.57 5.53 -18.24
N GLU A 209 -11.55 6.63 -17.49
CA GLU A 209 -10.62 7.76 -17.68
C GLU A 209 -9.35 7.57 -16.88
N ALA A 210 -9.42 6.77 -15.81
CA ALA A 210 -8.28 6.52 -14.95
C ALA A 210 -8.26 5.10 -14.36
N ILE A 211 -7.06 4.55 -14.17
CA ILE A 211 -6.83 3.25 -13.49
C ILE A 211 -5.86 3.42 -12.34
N MET A 212 -6.26 2.96 -11.16
CA MET A 212 -5.46 3.04 -9.93
C MET A 212 -5.31 1.65 -9.34
N ALA A 213 -4.08 1.14 -9.26
CA ALA A 213 -3.83 -0.24 -8.87
C ALA A 213 -2.79 -0.33 -7.74
N GLY A 214 -3.04 -1.24 -6.79
CA GLY A 214 -2.06 -1.64 -5.76
C GLY A 214 -1.90 -3.16 -5.74
N PRO A 215 -1.31 -3.77 -6.78
CA PRO A 215 -1.16 -5.22 -6.84
C PRO A 215 -0.28 -5.73 -5.69
N PRO A 216 -0.41 -7.02 -5.29
CA PRO A 216 0.36 -7.62 -4.21
C PRO A 216 1.87 -7.32 -4.31
N CYS A 217 2.44 -6.66 -3.30
CA CYS A 217 3.86 -6.27 -3.28
C CYS A 217 4.80 -7.34 -2.69
N GLN A 218 4.24 -8.37 -2.06
CA GLN A 218 4.98 -9.43 -1.38
C GLN A 218 5.96 -10.23 -2.26
N PRO A 219 5.78 -10.35 -3.60
CA PRO A 219 6.80 -10.93 -4.47
C PRO A 219 8.16 -10.20 -4.40
N TRP A 220 8.17 -8.91 -4.07
CA TRP A 220 9.38 -8.06 -4.04
C TRP A 220 9.68 -7.45 -2.67
N ALA A 221 8.68 -7.32 -1.79
CA ALA A 221 8.83 -6.64 -0.51
C ALA A 221 9.83 -7.34 0.43
N GLY A 222 10.54 -6.55 1.24
CA GLY A 222 11.59 -7.06 2.14
C GLY A 222 11.10 -8.03 3.22
N ASN A 223 9.84 -7.88 3.62
CA ASN A 223 9.15 -8.78 4.55
C ASN A 223 8.47 -9.98 3.84
N GLY A 224 8.55 -10.06 2.52
CA GLY A 224 8.10 -11.20 1.72
C GLY A 224 9.21 -12.23 1.50
N ARG A 225 8.87 -13.32 0.80
CA ARG A 225 9.86 -14.35 0.39
C ARG A 225 10.77 -13.89 -0.75
N GLN A 226 10.49 -12.73 -1.35
CA GLN A 226 11.27 -12.14 -2.44
C GLN A 226 11.47 -13.09 -3.63
N LEU A 227 10.44 -13.91 -3.92
CA LEU A 227 10.49 -14.88 -5.02
C LEU A 227 10.34 -14.21 -6.40
N GLY A 228 10.11 -12.89 -6.44
CA GLY A 228 9.92 -12.14 -7.68
C GLY A 228 8.83 -12.77 -8.54
N THR A 229 9.13 -13.02 -9.81
CA THR A 229 8.20 -13.64 -10.77
C THR A 229 7.87 -15.10 -10.48
N ALA A 230 8.62 -15.77 -9.60
CA ALA A 230 8.28 -17.13 -9.14
C ALA A 230 7.19 -17.14 -8.05
N ASP A 231 6.82 -15.98 -7.49
CA ASP A 231 5.65 -15.86 -6.62
C ASP A 231 4.38 -15.83 -7.48
N ALA A 232 3.41 -16.69 -7.20
CA ALA A 232 2.14 -16.74 -7.92
C ALA A 232 1.39 -15.39 -7.91
N ARG A 233 1.63 -14.54 -6.92
CA ARG A 233 0.98 -13.22 -6.84
C ARG A 233 1.58 -12.18 -7.80
N ALA A 234 2.74 -12.45 -8.42
CA ALA A 234 3.34 -11.55 -9.38
C ALA A 234 2.49 -11.40 -10.66
N SER A 235 1.73 -12.43 -11.05
CA SER A 235 0.86 -12.39 -12.24
C SER A 235 -0.29 -11.38 -12.12
N VAL A 236 -0.66 -10.99 -10.90
CA VAL A 236 -1.64 -9.92 -10.64
C VAL A 236 -1.11 -8.57 -11.15
N MET A 237 0.20 -8.31 -11.05
CA MET A 237 0.83 -7.12 -11.63
C MET A 237 0.76 -7.14 -13.16
N ASP A 238 1.07 -8.28 -13.78
CA ASP A 238 0.94 -8.45 -15.24
C ASP A 238 -0.50 -8.22 -15.71
N THR A 239 -1.48 -8.70 -14.92
CA THR A 239 -2.90 -8.52 -15.19
C THR A 239 -3.31 -7.05 -15.13
N CYS A 240 -2.85 -6.31 -14.11
CA CYS A 240 -3.10 -4.87 -14.00
C CYS A 240 -2.50 -4.10 -15.19
N VAL A 241 -1.29 -4.45 -15.61
CA VAL A 241 -0.65 -3.85 -16.81
C VAL A 241 -1.43 -4.21 -18.08
N GLY A 242 -1.92 -5.44 -18.20
CA GLY A 242 -2.80 -5.86 -19.29
C GLY A 242 -4.10 -5.05 -19.37
N TRP A 243 -4.71 -4.74 -18.22
CA TRP A 243 -5.90 -3.88 -18.15
C TRP A 243 -5.59 -2.45 -18.61
N ILE A 244 -4.45 -1.88 -18.19
CA ILE A 244 -4.01 -0.56 -18.64
C ILE A 244 -3.86 -0.53 -20.16
N ILE A 245 -3.20 -1.54 -20.74
CA ILE A 245 -3.03 -1.65 -22.19
C ILE A 245 -4.38 -1.74 -22.89
N SER A 246 -5.27 -2.62 -22.43
CA SER A 246 -6.61 -2.79 -23.01
C SER A 246 -7.41 -1.50 -22.98
N GLN A 247 -7.47 -0.83 -21.81
CA GLN A 247 -8.24 0.39 -21.61
C GLN A 247 -7.65 1.59 -22.37
N ALA A 248 -6.32 1.65 -22.56
CA ALA A 248 -5.68 2.65 -23.41
C ALA A 248 -6.18 2.57 -24.85
N TRP A 249 -6.31 1.36 -25.41
CA TRP A 249 -6.81 1.14 -26.77
C TRP A 249 -8.33 1.30 -26.92
N GLN A 250 -9.07 1.33 -25.83
CA GLN A 250 -10.48 1.74 -25.83
C GLN A 250 -10.66 3.25 -25.95
N GLY A 251 -9.59 4.05 -25.86
CA GLY A 251 -9.60 5.47 -26.20
C GLY A 251 -10.14 6.43 -25.14
N GLN A 252 -10.68 5.94 -24.02
CA GLN A 252 -11.13 6.79 -22.90
C GLN A 252 -10.08 6.98 -21.81
N LEU A 253 -9.12 6.05 -21.66
CA LEU A 253 -8.11 6.15 -20.61
C LEU A 253 -7.23 7.39 -20.84
N LEU A 254 -7.10 8.22 -19.80
CA LEU A 254 -6.28 9.42 -19.79
C LEU A 254 -5.03 9.22 -18.93
N ALA A 255 -5.19 8.64 -17.75
CA ALA A 255 -4.11 8.51 -16.78
C ALA A 255 -4.15 7.18 -16.03
N PHE A 256 -3.01 6.72 -15.52
CA PHE A 256 -2.95 5.57 -14.63
C PHE A 256 -1.88 5.73 -13.56
N ALA A 257 -2.05 5.03 -12.44
CA ALA A 257 -1.07 4.94 -11.37
C ALA A 257 -1.08 3.53 -10.77
N VAL A 258 0.09 2.89 -10.69
CA VAL A 258 0.29 1.57 -10.10
C VAL A 258 1.31 1.68 -8.97
N GLU A 259 0.91 1.33 -7.76
CA GLU A 259 1.75 1.33 -6.56
C GLU A 259 2.38 -0.06 -6.33
N ASN A 260 3.62 -0.08 -5.85
CA ASN A 260 4.26 -1.31 -5.38
C ASN A 260 5.39 -1.04 -4.37
N SER A 261 6.08 -2.10 -3.93
CA SER A 261 7.27 -2.02 -3.08
C SER A 261 8.41 -1.27 -3.77
N PRO A 262 9.18 -0.43 -3.06
CA PRO A 262 10.38 0.22 -3.60
C PRO A 262 11.42 -0.78 -4.11
N ARG A 263 11.44 -2.02 -3.59
CA ARG A 263 12.35 -3.09 -4.01
C ARG A 263 12.08 -3.63 -5.41
N LEU A 264 10.96 -3.25 -6.03
CA LEU A 264 10.72 -3.52 -7.44
C LEU A 264 11.67 -2.71 -8.34
N ARG A 265 12.19 -1.57 -7.84
CA ARG A 265 13.17 -0.74 -8.55
C ARG A 265 14.45 -1.54 -8.86
N GLY A 266 15.00 -1.34 -10.04
CA GLY A 266 16.24 -2.01 -10.49
C GLY A 266 16.08 -3.48 -10.91
N THR A 267 14.91 -4.10 -10.67
CA THR A 267 14.65 -5.48 -11.09
C THR A 267 14.52 -5.59 -12.62
N ALA A 268 14.92 -6.73 -13.18
CA ALA A 268 14.68 -7.04 -14.59
C ALA A 268 13.18 -7.06 -14.94
N TYR A 269 12.35 -7.48 -13.98
CA TYR A 269 10.90 -7.52 -14.14
C TYR A 269 10.30 -6.11 -14.32
N LEU A 270 10.74 -5.11 -13.54
CA LEU A 270 10.29 -3.74 -13.75
C LEU A 270 10.70 -3.22 -15.14
N ARG A 271 11.93 -3.49 -15.60
CA ARG A 271 12.36 -3.12 -16.96
C ARG A 271 11.48 -3.75 -18.03
N GLU A 272 11.14 -5.04 -17.89
CA GLU A 272 10.22 -5.74 -18.81
C GLU A 272 8.82 -5.09 -18.80
N LEU A 273 8.28 -4.74 -17.62
CA LEU A 273 6.99 -4.06 -17.52
C LEU A 273 6.99 -2.69 -18.20
N LEU A 274 8.04 -1.88 -18.00
CA LEU A 274 8.15 -0.57 -18.62
C LEU A 274 8.31 -0.69 -20.14
N GLN A 275 9.14 -1.61 -20.61
CA GLN A 275 9.27 -1.90 -22.03
C GLN A 275 7.94 -2.34 -22.64
N ARG A 276 7.19 -3.20 -21.94
CA ARG A 276 5.85 -3.62 -22.37
C ARG A 276 4.89 -2.43 -22.48
N LEU A 277 4.84 -1.55 -21.48
CA LEU A 277 4.01 -0.34 -21.54
C LEU A 277 4.43 0.57 -22.71
N GLN A 278 5.73 0.84 -22.86
CA GLN A 278 6.24 1.70 -23.92
C GLN A 278 5.93 1.19 -25.32
N VAL A 279 6.02 -0.13 -25.54
CA VAL A 279 5.72 -0.76 -26.83
C VAL A 279 4.21 -0.86 -27.07
N CYS A 280 3.43 -1.24 -26.05
CA CYS A 280 2.01 -1.52 -26.22
C CYS A 280 1.11 -0.28 -26.13
N ILE A 281 1.55 0.79 -25.45
CA ILE A 281 0.81 2.05 -25.32
C ILE A 281 1.72 3.27 -25.57
N PRO A 282 2.35 3.37 -26.75
CA PRO A 282 3.31 4.44 -27.03
C PRO A 282 2.67 5.84 -27.05
N MET A 283 1.34 5.92 -27.13
CA MET A 283 0.56 7.15 -26.96
C MET A 283 0.52 7.68 -25.51
N PHE A 284 1.14 6.99 -24.55
CA PHE A 284 1.33 7.44 -23.18
C PHE A 284 2.79 7.84 -22.92
N VAL A 285 2.98 8.79 -22.02
CA VAL A 285 4.25 9.02 -21.34
C VAL A 285 4.18 8.35 -19.98
N VAL A 286 5.19 7.57 -19.62
CA VAL A 286 5.24 6.78 -18.38
C VAL A 286 6.45 7.23 -17.57
N SER A 287 6.33 7.26 -16.25
CA SER A 287 7.45 7.49 -15.32
C SER A 287 7.39 6.53 -14.16
N VAL A 288 8.55 6.23 -13.57
CA VAL A 288 8.67 5.49 -12.32
C VAL A 288 9.31 6.35 -11.25
N GLU A 289 8.70 6.36 -10.06
CA GLU A 289 9.18 7.16 -8.94
C GLU A 289 9.06 6.41 -7.64
N VAL A 290 10.02 6.60 -6.73
CA VAL A 290 9.88 6.18 -5.33
C VAL A 290 9.51 7.39 -4.50
N HIS A 291 8.57 7.22 -3.57
CA HIS A 291 8.14 8.27 -2.67
C HIS A 291 8.01 7.72 -1.25
N ASP A 292 8.68 8.37 -0.29
CA ASP A 292 8.44 8.13 1.12
C ASP A 292 7.28 8.99 1.61
N LEU A 293 6.26 8.35 2.15
CA LEU A 293 5.15 9.03 2.82
C LEU A 293 5.62 9.96 3.95
N CYS A 294 6.81 9.72 4.54
CA CYS A 294 7.37 10.51 5.63
C CYS A 294 7.54 12.01 5.29
N GLN A 295 7.58 12.32 3.99
CA GLN A 295 7.66 13.69 3.47
C GLN A 295 6.34 14.47 3.62
N LEU A 296 5.21 13.76 3.74
CA LEU A 296 3.86 14.32 3.80
C LEU A 296 3.14 14.02 5.13
N CYS A 297 3.34 12.82 5.67
CA CYS A 297 2.66 12.26 6.84
C CYS A 297 3.73 11.63 7.76
N PRO A 298 3.53 11.49 9.08
CA PRO A 298 4.59 11.07 10.01
C PRO A 298 4.70 9.54 10.04
N GLN A 299 4.96 8.94 8.88
CA GLN A 299 5.14 7.51 8.71
C GLN A 299 6.18 7.22 7.63
N HIS A 300 7.21 6.44 7.97
CA HIS A 300 8.12 5.87 6.99
C HIS A 300 7.39 4.80 6.18
N ARG A 301 7.04 5.12 4.94
CA ARG A 301 6.36 4.22 4.02
C ARG A 301 6.75 4.59 2.60
N GLU A 302 7.88 4.06 2.19
CA GLU A 302 8.36 4.16 0.82
C GLU A 302 7.54 3.26 -0.11
N ARG A 303 7.16 3.81 -1.26
CA ARG A 303 6.46 3.10 -2.33
C ARG A 303 6.95 3.53 -3.70
N LEU A 304 7.04 2.55 -4.60
CA LEU A 304 7.28 2.78 -6.01
C LEU A 304 5.95 3.02 -6.71
N TRP A 305 5.94 3.98 -7.62
CA TRP A 305 4.79 4.38 -8.42
C TRP A 305 5.16 4.33 -9.89
N ILE A 306 4.46 3.51 -10.66
CA ILE A 306 4.46 3.57 -12.13
C ILE A 306 3.25 4.40 -12.52
N ARG A 307 3.46 5.54 -13.14
CA ARG A 307 2.37 6.45 -13.52
C ARG A 307 2.48 6.84 -14.98
N GLY A 308 1.34 7.09 -15.62
CA GLY A 308 1.33 7.50 -17.02
C GLY A 308 0.18 8.42 -17.37
N LEU A 309 0.40 9.25 -18.39
CA LEU A 309 -0.56 10.20 -18.92
C LEU A 309 -0.52 10.16 -20.45
N ARG A 310 -1.70 10.23 -21.07
CA ARG A 310 -1.82 10.23 -22.54
C ARG A 310 -1.20 11.49 -23.13
N ARG A 311 -0.46 11.33 -24.24
CA ARG A 311 0.36 12.40 -24.86
C ARG A 311 -0.42 13.64 -25.26
N ASP A 312 -1.67 13.50 -25.68
CA ASP A 312 -2.52 14.65 -26.04
C ASP A 312 -2.88 15.54 -24.84
N CYS A 313 -2.69 15.05 -23.61
CA CYS A 313 -2.79 15.84 -22.39
C CYS A 313 -1.49 16.62 -22.08
N LEU A 314 -0.39 16.36 -22.79
CA LEU A 314 0.91 16.98 -22.51
C LEU A 314 1.28 18.10 -23.47
N ARG A 315 0.30 18.70 -24.16
CA ARG A 315 0.55 19.75 -25.15
C ARG A 315 1.32 20.92 -24.52
N GLY A 316 2.54 21.14 -25.00
CA GLY A 316 3.44 22.20 -24.51
C GLY A 316 4.22 21.86 -23.25
N LEU A 317 4.17 20.62 -22.76
CA LEU A 317 4.91 20.16 -21.58
C LEU A 317 6.05 19.21 -21.99
N PRO A 318 7.24 19.31 -21.36
CA PRO A 318 8.38 18.46 -21.68
C PRO A 318 8.23 17.00 -21.20
N GLY A 319 7.30 16.74 -20.30
CA GLY A 319 7.08 15.42 -19.71
C GLY A 319 5.91 15.41 -18.75
N LEU A 320 5.80 14.36 -17.94
CA LEU A 320 4.77 14.28 -16.90
C LEU A 320 4.95 15.41 -15.88
N PRO A 321 3.84 16.00 -15.37
CA PRO A 321 3.94 16.98 -14.30
C PRO A 321 4.58 16.34 -13.06
N PRO A 322 5.41 17.08 -12.32
CA PRO A 322 6.01 16.57 -11.10
C PRO A 322 4.92 16.22 -10.07
N PRO A 323 5.18 15.30 -9.14
CA PRO A 323 4.30 15.06 -7.99
C PRO A 323 4.09 16.33 -7.18
N LEU A 324 2.97 16.39 -6.47
CA LEU A 324 2.75 17.44 -5.47
C LEU A 324 3.78 17.35 -4.35
N THR A 325 4.20 18.50 -3.86
CA THR A 325 5.12 18.64 -2.73
C THR A 325 4.37 18.87 -1.43
N VAL A 326 5.10 18.82 -0.30
CA VAL A 326 4.59 19.20 1.02
C VAL A 326 3.98 20.62 1.04
N LYS A 327 4.51 21.54 0.22
CA LYS A 327 4.01 22.91 0.12
C LYS A 327 2.63 22.95 -0.56
N ASP A 328 2.44 22.15 -1.60
CA ASP A 328 1.19 22.10 -2.37
C ASP A 328 0.04 21.55 -1.53
N ILE A 329 0.33 20.60 -0.64
CA ILE A 329 -0.66 20.04 0.31
C ILE A 329 -0.80 20.83 1.61
N GLY A 330 -0.06 21.94 1.77
CA GLY A 330 -0.23 22.86 2.89
C GLY A 330 0.60 22.63 4.13
N GLY A 331 1.62 21.78 4.06
CA GLY A 331 2.46 21.41 5.17
C GLY A 331 2.52 19.91 5.39
N LYS A 332 3.48 19.48 6.21
CA LYS A 332 3.61 18.08 6.64
C LYS A 332 2.64 17.85 7.81
N VAL A 333 1.87 16.76 7.75
CA VAL A 333 1.04 16.32 8.88
C VAL A 333 1.96 15.87 10.02
N SER A 334 1.73 16.40 11.23
CA SER A 334 2.51 16.04 12.41
C SER A 334 1.95 14.80 13.10
N LEU A 335 2.80 14.01 13.78
CA LEU A 335 2.33 12.81 14.48
C LEU A 335 1.33 13.17 15.59
N GLU A 336 1.59 14.26 16.29
CA GLU A 336 0.73 14.76 17.36
C GLU A 336 -0.72 14.97 16.93
N THR A 337 -0.96 15.48 15.71
CA THR A 337 -2.32 15.73 15.19
C THR A 337 -3.08 14.44 14.85
N VAL A 338 -2.38 13.33 14.66
CA VAL A 338 -2.95 12.01 14.40
C VAL A 338 -3.31 11.28 15.70
N LEU A 339 -2.63 11.60 16.80
CA LEU A 339 -2.78 10.92 18.08
C LEU A 339 -3.93 11.49 18.91
N ASP A 340 -4.71 10.61 19.53
CA ASP A 340 -5.72 10.98 20.51
C ASP A 340 -5.07 11.32 21.85
N GLN A 341 -5.01 12.62 22.15
CA GLN A 341 -4.44 13.18 23.38
C GLN A 341 -5.30 12.88 24.62
N ARG A 342 -6.53 12.39 24.45
CA ARG A 342 -7.43 12.04 25.56
C ARG A 342 -7.33 10.59 25.97
N ALA A 343 -6.64 9.77 25.19
CA ALA A 343 -6.49 8.35 25.47
C ALA A 343 -5.62 8.15 26.71
N LEU A 344 -6.14 7.38 27.67
CA LEU A 344 -5.52 7.18 28.98
C LEU A 344 -4.17 6.45 28.87
N PRO A 345 -3.20 6.78 29.73
CA PRO A 345 -1.96 6.02 29.83
C PRO A 345 -2.22 4.60 30.34
N ILE A 346 -1.39 3.66 29.90
CA ILE A 346 -1.42 2.25 30.31
C ILE A 346 -0.46 2.06 31.47
N ASP A 347 -0.94 1.39 32.53
CA ASP A 347 -0.11 0.98 33.67
C ASP A 347 1.00 0.02 33.19
N PRO A 348 2.29 0.37 33.37
CA PRO A 348 3.41 -0.51 33.04
C PRO A 348 3.26 -1.91 33.65
N ARG A 349 2.63 -2.04 34.83
CA ARG A 349 2.47 -3.32 35.54
C ARG A 349 1.53 -4.29 34.83
N SER A 350 0.69 -3.80 33.92
CA SER A 350 -0.16 -4.66 33.07
C SER A 350 0.61 -5.29 31.90
N LEU A 351 1.82 -4.81 31.61
CA LEU A 351 2.68 -5.37 30.58
C LEU A 351 3.35 -6.66 31.10
N CYS A 352 3.74 -7.56 30.20
CA CYS A 352 4.54 -8.71 30.62
C CYS A 352 5.93 -8.27 31.11
N GLN A 353 6.58 -9.08 31.93
CA GLN A 353 7.89 -8.74 32.53
C GLN A 353 8.92 -8.29 31.48
N ASN A 354 8.96 -8.97 30.33
CA ASN A 354 9.90 -8.63 29.25
C ASN A 354 9.60 -7.24 28.67
N MET A 355 8.33 -6.92 28.43
CA MET A 355 7.91 -5.59 27.93
C MET A 355 8.17 -4.48 28.96
N GLN A 356 8.04 -4.77 30.26
CA GLN A 356 8.40 -3.81 31.32
C GLN A 356 9.90 -3.49 31.29
N CYS A 357 10.76 -4.51 31.19
CA CYS A 357 12.19 -4.32 31.06
C CYS A 357 12.54 -3.53 29.78
N ASN A 358 11.90 -3.86 28.66
CA ASN A 358 12.09 -3.15 27.40
C ASN A 358 11.67 -1.68 27.51
N LEU A 359 10.51 -1.40 28.13
CA LEU A 359 10.02 -0.04 28.35
C LEU A 359 11.01 0.77 29.20
N ALA A 360 11.54 0.20 30.29
CA ALA A 360 12.56 0.87 31.10
C ALA A 360 13.83 1.20 30.31
N ALA A 361 14.29 0.26 29.48
CA ALA A 361 15.44 0.47 28.60
C ALA A 361 15.18 1.58 27.57
N TYR A 362 14.00 1.60 26.94
CA TYR A 362 13.62 2.66 26.01
C TYR A 362 13.46 4.02 26.69
N VAL A 363 12.91 4.11 27.90
CA VAL A 363 12.81 5.38 28.64
C VAL A 363 14.22 5.95 28.90
N THR A 364 15.17 5.10 29.30
CA THR A 364 16.57 5.49 29.49
C THR A 364 17.20 5.99 28.19
N LEU A 365 16.93 5.30 27.08
CA LEU A 365 17.37 5.69 25.74
C LEU A 365 16.79 7.05 25.32
N VAL A 366 15.50 7.26 25.53
CA VAL A 366 14.81 8.53 25.23
C VAL A 366 15.37 9.67 26.08
N GLN A 367 15.62 9.46 27.38
CA GLN A 367 16.25 10.47 28.25
C GLN A 367 17.62 10.91 27.71
N ARG A 368 18.47 9.94 27.36
CA ARG A 368 19.79 10.20 26.77
C ARG A 368 19.68 10.98 25.45
N ASP A 369 18.71 10.62 24.61
CA ASP A 369 18.52 11.30 23.32
C ASP A 369 17.93 12.71 23.50
N ILE A 370 17.13 12.96 24.55
CA ILE A 370 16.69 14.31 24.96
C ILE A 370 17.89 15.16 25.39
N GLU A 371 18.78 14.62 26.23
CA GLU A 371 19.98 15.32 26.70
C GLU A 371 20.92 15.71 25.55
N LYS A 372 20.98 14.88 24.51
CA LYS A 372 21.77 15.14 23.30
C LYS A 372 21.07 16.05 22.27
N GLY A 373 19.80 16.40 22.49
CA GLY A 373 19.01 17.19 21.55
C GLY A 373 18.61 16.44 20.28
N TYR A 374 18.60 15.09 20.31
CA TYR A 374 18.17 14.26 19.18
C TYR A 374 16.70 13.85 19.23
N ALA A 375 16.10 13.86 20.43
CA ALA A 375 14.71 13.48 20.60
C ALA A 375 13.74 14.51 20.00
N GLY A 376 12.71 14.02 19.31
CA GLY A 376 11.55 14.81 18.89
C GLY A 376 10.50 14.95 19.99
N GLU A 377 9.26 15.27 19.64
CA GLU A 377 8.14 15.44 20.58
C GLU A 377 7.55 14.10 21.04
N VAL A 378 7.44 13.14 20.13
CA VAL A 378 6.85 11.82 20.38
C VAL A 378 7.86 10.73 20.03
N ALA A 379 8.19 9.90 21.02
CA ALA A 379 8.97 8.69 20.84
C ALA A 379 8.06 7.49 20.52
N VAL A 380 8.40 6.74 19.48
CA VAL A 380 7.68 5.57 18.98
C VAL A 380 8.61 4.36 19.01
N MET A 381 8.16 3.27 19.64
CA MET A 381 9.00 2.08 19.88
C MET A 381 8.18 0.78 19.83
N GLU A 382 8.86 -0.35 19.64
CA GLU A 382 8.26 -1.69 19.61
C GLU A 382 8.67 -2.46 20.88
N LEU A 383 7.73 -2.62 21.83
CA LEU A 383 8.02 -3.20 23.16
C LEU A 383 8.14 -4.72 23.19
N ASP A 384 7.62 -5.41 22.17
CA ASP A 384 7.64 -6.87 22.06
C ASP A 384 8.92 -7.42 21.42
N ARG A 385 9.82 -6.57 20.94
CA ARG A 385 11.12 -7.01 20.40
C ARG A 385 12.04 -7.57 21.48
N ASN A 386 12.84 -8.56 21.11
CA ASN A 386 14.00 -8.94 21.89
C ASN A 386 15.12 -7.91 21.66
N LEU A 387 15.26 -6.95 22.58
CA LEU A 387 16.25 -5.87 22.46
C LEU A 387 17.69 -6.37 22.32
N LYS A 388 17.99 -7.57 22.85
CA LYS A 388 19.35 -8.16 22.77
C LYS A 388 19.72 -8.61 21.36
N GLU A 389 18.73 -9.03 20.58
CA GLU A 389 18.94 -9.61 19.24
C GLU A 389 18.80 -8.57 18.13
N PHE A 390 17.90 -7.60 18.31
CA PHE A 390 17.51 -6.68 17.23
C PHE A 390 17.88 -5.21 17.49
N GLY A 391 18.47 -4.91 18.65
CA GLY A 391 18.71 -3.54 19.12
C GLY A 391 17.41 -2.80 19.47
N GLY A 392 17.54 -1.71 20.23
CA GLY A 392 16.44 -0.81 20.54
C GLY A 392 16.44 0.39 19.59
N GLY A 393 15.50 0.41 18.64
CA GLY A 393 15.26 1.57 17.79
C GLY A 393 14.11 2.42 18.32
N VAL A 394 14.34 3.72 18.50
CA VAL A 394 13.28 4.70 18.77
C VAL A 394 13.14 5.57 17.53
N ALA A 395 11.92 5.68 17.01
CA ALA A 395 11.59 6.68 16.00
C ALA A 395 10.99 7.90 16.70
N TYR A 396 11.40 9.10 16.28
CA TYR A 396 10.89 10.36 16.82
C TYR A 396 9.99 11.05 15.77
N ASP A 397 8.81 11.50 16.20
CA ASP A 397 7.81 12.23 15.40
C ASP A 397 7.40 11.56 14.08
N CYS A 398 7.63 10.26 14.00
CA CYS A 398 7.37 9.43 12.85
C CYS A 398 7.18 7.98 13.31
N THR A 399 6.39 7.21 12.59
CA THR A 399 6.24 5.78 12.84
C THR A 399 6.97 4.95 11.80
N PRO A 400 7.36 3.71 12.13
CA PRO A 400 7.60 2.70 11.09
C PRO A 400 6.30 2.45 10.28
N PRO A 401 6.38 1.76 9.12
CA PRO A 401 5.20 1.47 8.32
C PRO A 401 4.18 0.67 9.12
N VAL A 402 2.89 1.06 9.07
CA VAL A 402 1.81 0.23 9.63
C VAL A 402 1.72 -1.06 8.82
N ARG A 403 1.89 -2.20 9.50
CA ARG A 403 1.93 -3.53 8.88
C ARG A 403 0.62 -4.28 9.12
N THR A 404 0.32 -5.24 8.24
CA THR A 404 -0.81 -6.17 8.39
C THR A 404 -0.65 -7.10 9.58
N LYS A 405 0.60 -7.43 9.89
CA LYS A 405 1.02 -8.18 11.06
C LYS A 405 2.31 -7.54 11.54
N GLY A 406 2.36 -7.19 12.80
CA GLY A 406 3.51 -6.53 13.34
C GLY A 406 3.36 -6.18 14.80
N PRO A 407 4.47 -5.75 15.39
CA PRO A 407 4.51 -5.34 16.77
C PRO A 407 3.59 -4.15 17.01
N LYS A 408 3.04 -4.08 18.22
CA LYS A 408 2.28 -2.90 18.64
C LYS A 408 3.26 -1.76 18.91
N LEU A 409 2.96 -0.59 18.36
CA LEU A 409 3.76 0.61 18.57
C LEU A 409 3.40 1.23 19.91
N TRP A 410 4.39 1.42 20.77
CA TRP A 410 4.27 2.13 22.02
C TRP A 410 4.67 3.59 21.83
N LEU A 411 3.91 4.49 22.44
CA LEU A 411 4.02 5.93 22.33
C LEU A 411 4.40 6.51 23.68
N LEU A 412 5.39 7.40 23.64
CA LEU A 412 5.88 8.11 24.82
C LEU A 412 6.09 9.59 24.46
N ARG A 413 5.55 10.50 25.27
CA ARG A 413 5.79 11.93 25.10
C ARG A 413 7.15 12.29 25.70
N THR A 414 8.05 12.85 24.90
CA THR A 414 9.43 13.13 25.35
C THR A 414 9.47 14.23 26.40
N LYS A 415 8.57 15.22 26.33
CA LYS A 415 8.39 16.26 27.36
C LYS A 415 8.08 15.67 28.74
N ASP A 416 7.16 14.69 28.81
CA ASP A 416 6.77 14.08 30.08
C ASP A 416 7.92 13.28 30.70
N VAL A 417 8.75 12.66 29.85
CA VAL A 417 9.99 11.97 30.24
C VAL A 417 11.05 12.95 30.75
N LYS A 418 11.25 14.07 30.04
CA LYS A 418 12.20 15.14 30.42
C LYS A 418 11.85 15.76 31.77
N GLU A 419 10.57 15.95 32.04
CA GLU A 419 10.06 16.52 33.28
C GLU A 419 9.97 15.48 34.42
N HIS A 420 10.39 14.23 34.18
CA HIS A 420 10.35 13.12 35.13
C HIS A 420 8.96 12.92 35.76
N ARG A 421 7.89 13.16 34.98
CA ARG A 421 6.52 12.98 35.46
C ARG A 421 6.26 11.50 35.75
N PRO A 422 5.44 11.17 36.76
CA PRO A 422 4.96 9.80 36.95
C PRO A 422 4.11 9.37 35.74
N TRP A 423 4.14 8.09 35.37
CA TRP A 423 3.51 7.59 34.13
C TRP A 423 2.00 7.87 34.05
N GLN A 424 1.33 7.98 35.19
CA GLN A 424 -0.10 8.31 35.28
C GLN A 424 -0.42 9.72 34.76
N GLU A 425 0.56 10.62 34.80
CA GLU A 425 0.45 12.01 34.35
C GLU A 425 0.98 12.20 32.92
N HIS A 426 1.45 11.13 32.27
CA HIS A 426 1.94 11.22 30.90
C HIS A 426 0.76 11.39 29.94
N SER A 427 0.89 12.36 29.04
CA SER A 427 -0.04 12.59 27.92
C SER A 427 -0.01 11.44 26.91
N LEU A 428 1.16 10.82 26.74
CA LEU A 428 1.35 9.60 25.95
C LEU A 428 2.22 8.63 26.73
N HIS A 429 1.61 7.51 27.15
CA HIS A 429 2.29 6.37 27.75
C HIS A 429 1.44 5.12 27.50
N ARG A 430 1.33 4.71 26.23
CA ARG A 430 0.37 3.67 25.79
C ARG A 430 0.72 3.11 24.41
N TYR A 431 0.01 2.06 24.00
CA TYR A 431 0.02 1.62 22.61
C TYR A 431 -0.74 2.60 21.69
N MET A 432 -0.29 2.69 20.44
CA MET A 432 -1.04 3.33 19.36
C MET A 432 -2.35 2.58 19.12
N LEU A 433 -3.44 3.33 19.08
CA LEU A 433 -4.80 2.82 18.91
C LEU A 433 -5.06 2.44 17.44
N PRO A 434 -5.96 1.48 17.18
CA PRO A 434 -6.36 1.16 15.81
C PRO A 434 -6.89 2.36 15.01
N ALA A 435 -7.65 3.25 15.66
CA ALA A 435 -8.17 4.47 15.05
C ALA A 435 -7.05 5.41 14.58
N GLU A 436 -5.99 5.54 15.37
CA GLU A 436 -4.80 6.33 15.03
C GLU A 436 -4.02 5.68 13.88
N LYS A 437 -3.90 4.35 13.86
CA LYS A 437 -3.30 3.63 12.72
C LYS A 437 -4.08 3.87 11.41
N ALA A 438 -5.41 3.90 11.48
CA ALA A 438 -6.26 4.20 10.34
C ALA A 438 -6.07 5.65 9.84
N LEU A 439 -6.07 6.62 10.76
CA LEU A 439 -5.76 8.03 10.46
C LEU A 439 -4.38 8.20 9.82
N LEU A 440 -3.37 7.49 10.35
CA LEU A 440 -2.01 7.51 9.82
C LEU A 440 -1.91 6.89 8.41
N GLN A 441 -2.87 6.05 8.02
CA GLN A 441 -3.03 5.56 6.66
C GLN A 441 -3.99 6.42 5.82
N GLY A 442 -4.41 7.59 6.32
CA GLY A 442 -5.30 8.53 5.62
C GLY A 442 -6.78 8.12 5.60
N HIS A 443 -7.16 7.15 6.43
CA HIS A 443 -8.55 6.69 6.59
C HIS A 443 -9.20 7.29 7.84
N GLU A 444 -10.51 7.13 7.97
CA GLU A 444 -11.24 7.70 9.09
C GLU A 444 -10.93 6.98 10.42
N PRO A 445 -10.97 7.66 11.57
CA PRO A 445 -10.76 7.03 12.88
C PRO A 445 -11.72 5.86 13.13
N ARG A 446 -12.92 5.92 12.53
CA ARG A 446 -13.94 4.87 12.66
C ARG A 446 -13.69 3.63 11.80
N THR A 447 -12.77 3.69 10.83
CA THR A 447 -12.51 2.59 9.88
C THR A 447 -12.33 1.23 10.55
N PRO A 448 -11.59 1.06 11.66
CA PRO A 448 -11.45 -0.25 12.31
C PRO A 448 -12.76 -0.87 12.82
N TRP A 449 -13.74 -0.04 13.18
CA TRP A 449 -15.03 -0.46 13.70
C TRP A 449 -16.03 -0.84 12.61
N LEU A 450 -15.71 -0.58 11.35
CA LEU A 450 -16.52 -0.99 10.21
C LEU A 450 -16.26 -2.46 9.82
N PHE A 451 -15.24 -3.10 10.39
CA PHE A 451 -14.93 -4.51 10.15
C PHE A 451 -15.61 -5.44 11.16
N GLY A 452 -15.78 -6.70 10.77
CA GLY A 452 -16.26 -7.75 11.68
C GLY A 452 -15.26 -8.11 12.78
N SER A 453 -13.98 -7.76 12.62
CA SER A 453 -12.96 -7.94 13.66
C SER A 453 -11.81 -6.94 13.51
N LEU A 454 -11.15 -6.65 14.63
CA LEU A 454 -9.99 -5.77 14.65
C LEU A 454 -8.82 -6.34 13.82
N THR A 455 -8.61 -7.65 13.82
CA THR A 455 -7.56 -8.30 13.03
C THR A 455 -7.76 -8.08 11.52
N GLN A 456 -9.01 -8.15 11.04
CA GLN A 456 -9.32 -7.85 9.64
C GLN A 456 -9.07 -6.38 9.32
N ALA A 457 -9.46 -5.46 10.22
CA ALA A 457 -9.17 -4.04 10.07
C ALA A 457 -7.66 -3.76 10.00
N GLU A 458 -6.86 -4.31 10.91
CA GLU A 458 -5.40 -4.11 10.91
C GLU A 458 -4.75 -4.64 9.62
N LYS A 459 -5.21 -5.80 9.13
CA LYS A 459 -4.77 -6.35 7.84
C LYS A 459 -5.13 -5.40 6.69
N ALA A 460 -6.37 -4.92 6.63
CA ALA A 460 -6.83 -4.05 5.55
C ALA A 460 -6.10 -2.69 5.57
N VAL A 461 -5.96 -2.07 6.75
CA VAL A 461 -5.24 -0.80 6.95
C VAL A 461 -3.76 -0.93 6.59
N GLY A 462 -3.10 -2.02 6.98
CA GLY A 462 -1.69 -2.24 6.62
C GLY A 462 -1.46 -2.41 5.11
N ASN A 463 -2.39 -3.03 4.40
CA ASN A 463 -2.31 -3.26 2.96
C ASN A 463 -2.75 -2.06 2.11
N ALA A 464 -3.65 -1.21 2.61
CA ALA A 464 -4.14 -0.06 1.87
C ALA A 464 -2.99 0.87 1.46
N TYR A 465 -3.02 1.38 0.24
CA TYR A 465 -2.18 2.51 -0.14
C TYR A 465 -2.77 3.80 0.45
N HIS A 466 -1.90 4.77 0.77
CA HIS A 466 -2.31 5.99 1.46
C HIS A 466 -3.00 6.97 0.48
N PRO A 467 -4.24 7.46 0.75
CA PRO A 467 -4.97 8.35 -0.15
C PRO A 467 -4.21 9.63 -0.53
N LEU A 468 -3.53 10.26 0.45
CA LEU A 468 -2.69 11.43 0.19
C LEU A 468 -1.52 11.12 -0.76
N GLN A 469 -0.85 9.97 -0.58
CA GLN A 469 0.25 9.55 -1.46
C GLN A 469 -0.26 9.31 -2.89
N LEU A 470 -1.43 8.67 -3.03
CA LEU A 470 -2.10 8.55 -4.32
C LEU A 470 -2.40 9.93 -4.92
N GLY A 471 -2.98 10.86 -4.14
CA GLY A 471 -3.33 12.20 -4.60
C GLY A 471 -2.11 12.98 -5.09
N VAL A 472 -0.99 12.92 -4.36
CA VAL A 472 0.27 13.54 -4.76
C VAL A 472 0.80 13.04 -6.10
N LYS A 473 0.58 11.76 -6.43
CA LYS A 473 1.07 11.14 -7.67
C LYS A 473 0.10 11.29 -8.84
N MET A 474 -1.20 11.17 -8.56
CA MET A 474 -2.25 11.06 -9.57
C MET A 474 -2.91 12.40 -9.90
N CYS A 475 -3.16 13.26 -8.92
CA CYS A 475 -3.90 14.50 -9.15
C CYS A 475 -3.18 15.47 -10.09
N PRO A 476 -1.85 15.62 -10.10
CA PRO A 476 -1.17 16.43 -11.12
C PRO A 476 -1.45 15.95 -12.55
N LEU A 477 -1.53 14.63 -12.78
CA LEU A 477 -1.83 14.07 -14.10
C LEU A 477 -3.25 14.44 -14.54
N LEU A 478 -4.22 14.26 -13.61
CA LEU A 478 -5.61 14.60 -13.85
C LEU A 478 -5.81 16.12 -14.03
N GLU A 479 -5.06 16.95 -13.30
CA GLU A 479 -5.13 18.42 -13.41
C GLU A 479 -4.66 18.88 -14.78
N ILE A 480 -3.57 18.30 -15.29
CA ILE A 480 -3.12 18.58 -16.66
C ILE A 480 -4.15 18.10 -17.69
N ALA A 481 -4.72 16.90 -17.54
CA ALA A 481 -5.79 16.42 -18.43
C ALA A 481 -7.02 17.33 -18.41
N PHE A 482 -7.40 17.85 -17.24
CA PHE A 482 -8.48 18.81 -17.08
C PHE A 482 -8.17 20.15 -17.74
N LEU A 483 -6.99 20.72 -17.50
CA LEU A 483 -6.57 22.00 -18.07
C LEU A 483 -6.46 21.96 -19.60
N GLN A 484 -6.10 20.82 -20.19
CA GLN A 484 -6.10 20.61 -21.64
C GLN A 484 -7.49 20.30 -22.22
N GLY A 485 -8.53 20.33 -21.38
CA GLY A 485 -9.90 20.04 -21.78
C GLY A 485 -10.08 18.59 -22.25
N LYS A 486 -9.29 17.63 -21.74
CA LYS A 486 -9.44 16.19 -22.04
C LYS A 486 -10.33 15.51 -21.01
N LEU A 487 -10.27 15.97 -19.77
CA LEU A 487 -11.18 15.57 -18.71
C LEU A 487 -12.37 16.56 -18.67
N LYS A 488 -13.41 16.29 -19.48
CA LYS A 488 -14.61 17.15 -19.64
C LYS A 488 -15.82 16.63 -18.86
N THR A 489 -16.96 17.32 -18.91
CA THR A 489 -18.25 16.82 -18.38
C THR A 489 -18.68 15.49 -19.01
N GLU A 490 -18.41 15.28 -20.30
CA GLU A 490 -18.65 14.00 -20.98
C GLU A 490 -17.32 13.36 -21.42
N PRO A 491 -17.04 12.12 -21.02
CA PRO A 491 -15.83 11.41 -21.45
C PRO A 491 -15.80 11.24 -22.97
N GLN A 492 -14.66 11.58 -23.57
CA GLN A 492 -14.44 11.44 -25.01
C GLN A 492 -13.69 10.14 -25.30
N THR A 493 -14.25 9.33 -26.19
CA THR A 493 -13.59 8.13 -26.72
C THR A 493 -12.80 8.52 -27.96
N MET A 494 -11.49 8.30 -27.95
CA MET A 494 -10.68 8.39 -29.17
C MET A 494 -10.82 7.14 -30.02
N THR A 495 -10.82 7.29 -31.35
CA THR A 495 -10.71 6.14 -32.26
C THR A 495 -9.29 5.57 -32.25
N GLN A 496 -9.12 4.35 -32.79
CA GLN A 496 -7.79 3.76 -32.89
C GLN A 496 -6.87 4.60 -33.80
N GLU A 497 -7.39 5.18 -34.87
CA GLU A 497 -6.65 6.05 -35.78
C GLU A 497 -6.15 7.30 -35.05
N GLU A 498 -6.99 7.92 -34.23
CA GLU A 498 -6.60 9.09 -33.43
C GLU A 498 -5.54 8.71 -32.38
N LEU A 499 -5.65 7.54 -31.75
CA LEU A 499 -4.63 7.05 -30.82
C LEU A 499 -3.30 6.78 -31.53
N TRP A 500 -3.33 6.22 -32.74
CA TRP A 500 -2.13 6.01 -33.56
C TRP A 500 -1.44 7.31 -33.94
N GLN A 501 -2.19 8.40 -34.14
CA GLN A 501 -1.61 9.73 -34.40
C GLN A 501 -0.87 10.32 -33.20
N LEU A 502 -1.12 9.82 -31.99
CA LEU A 502 -0.40 10.22 -30.79
C LEU A 502 0.90 9.43 -30.58
N THR A 503 1.08 8.33 -31.30
CA THR A 503 2.28 7.49 -31.21
C THR A 503 3.49 8.27 -31.73
N PRO A 504 4.55 8.44 -30.92
CA PRO A 504 5.78 9.06 -31.37
C PRO A 504 6.39 8.26 -32.54
N PRO A 505 7.16 8.92 -33.42
CA PRO A 505 7.90 8.20 -34.45
C PRO A 505 8.88 7.21 -33.80
N PRO A 506 9.17 6.05 -34.43
CA PRO A 506 10.00 5.00 -33.83
C PRO A 506 11.35 5.47 -33.30
N GLU A 507 11.96 6.45 -33.96
CA GLU A 507 13.25 7.03 -33.58
C GLU A 507 13.19 7.72 -32.22
N ALA A 508 12.07 8.39 -31.92
CA ALA A 508 11.87 9.04 -30.62
C ALA A 508 11.62 8.02 -29.49
N VAL A 509 11.08 6.84 -29.82
CA VAL A 509 10.93 5.74 -28.84
C VAL A 509 12.30 5.17 -28.48
N VAL A 510 13.15 4.90 -29.47
CA VAL A 510 14.50 4.37 -29.25
C VAL A 510 15.36 5.36 -28.47
N ALA A 511 15.29 6.65 -28.79
CA ALA A 511 16.03 7.68 -28.05
C ALA A 511 15.63 7.74 -26.57
N ALA A 512 14.34 7.63 -26.25
CA ALA A 512 13.85 7.61 -24.88
C ALA A 512 14.29 6.36 -24.10
N GLN A 513 14.40 5.20 -24.77
CA GLN A 513 14.90 3.97 -24.14
C GLN A 513 16.35 4.10 -23.69
N LEU A 514 17.19 4.69 -24.53
CA LEU A 514 18.62 4.84 -24.23
C LEU A 514 18.85 5.77 -23.02
N SER A 515 18.06 6.83 -22.86
CA SER A 515 18.17 7.72 -21.69
C SER A 515 17.69 7.06 -20.40
N GLU A 516 16.64 6.23 -20.44
CA GLU A 516 16.12 5.58 -19.22
C GLU A 516 17.05 4.48 -18.71
N ASP A 517 17.73 3.75 -19.60
CA ASP A 517 18.71 2.74 -19.20
C ASP A 517 19.91 3.37 -18.48
N GLU A 518 20.34 4.57 -18.87
CA GLU A 518 21.37 5.33 -18.17
C GLU A 518 20.93 5.71 -16.75
N ASP A 519 19.74 6.31 -16.59
CA ASP A 519 19.18 6.71 -15.29
C ASP A 519 18.96 5.52 -14.34
N MET A 520 18.52 4.37 -14.89
CA MET A 520 18.28 3.15 -14.13
C MET A 520 19.58 2.48 -13.66
N LEU A 521 20.65 2.55 -14.46
CA LEU A 521 21.96 2.02 -14.11
C LEU A 521 22.67 2.92 -13.08
N GLU A 522 22.58 4.25 -13.23
CA GLU A 522 23.12 5.18 -12.24
C GLU A 522 22.43 5.02 -10.87
N GLY A 523 21.12 4.78 -10.88
CA GLY A 523 20.36 4.50 -9.65
C GLY A 523 20.69 3.16 -8.97
N SER A 524 21.28 2.19 -9.67
CA SER A 524 21.69 0.90 -9.07
C SER A 524 23.14 0.87 -8.60
N LEU A 525 23.96 1.85 -9.02
CA LEU A 525 25.36 1.99 -8.62
C LEU A 525 25.55 2.87 -7.39
N LEU A 526 24.49 3.56 -6.94
CA LEU A 526 24.45 4.06 -5.58
C LEU A 526 24.42 2.85 -4.65
N GLU A 527 25.57 2.59 -4.02
CA GLU A 527 25.73 1.61 -2.95
C GLU A 527 24.48 1.62 -2.07
N GLU A 528 23.96 0.45 -1.69
CA GLU A 528 22.94 0.38 -0.64
C GLU A 528 23.41 1.34 0.45
N PRO A 529 22.65 2.40 0.81
CA PRO A 529 23.03 3.20 1.94
C PRO A 529 23.16 2.19 3.04
N ALA A 530 24.39 1.96 3.52
CA ALA A 530 24.63 1.16 4.69
C ALA A 530 23.63 1.71 5.67
N PHE A 531 22.58 0.93 5.95
CA PHE A 531 21.59 1.34 6.90
C PHE A 531 22.45 1.53 8.14
N GLN A 532 22.72 2.79 8.51
CA GLN A 532 23.48 3.11 9.69
C GLN A 532 22.57 2.69 10.83
N GLY A 533 22.58 1.38 11.11
CA GLY A 533 22.50 0.91 12.47
C GLY A 533 23.48 1.79 13.22
N PHE A 534 22.94 2.64 14.07
CA PHE A 534 23.69 3.48 14.98
C PHE A 534 24.81 2.64 15.57
N ALA A 535 26.03 2.87 15.10
CA ALA A 535 27.20 2.13 15.51
C ALA A 535 27.46 2.44 16.98
N GLU A 536 27.64 1.36 17.72
CA GLU A 536 27.90 1.32 19.15
C GLU A 536 29.14 2.13 19.53
N GLY A 537 29.06 2.76 20.70
CA GLY A 537 30.22 3.34 21.36
C GLY A 537 31.27 2.28 21.65
N GLN A 538 32.51 2.64 21.36
CA GLN A 538 33.71 1.84 21.54
C GLN A 538 33.86 1.35 22.99
N GLY A 539 33.87 0.03 23.17
CA GLY A 539 34.48 -0.64 24.31
C GLY A 539 35.88 -1.10 23.93
N GLN A 540 36.90 -0.59 24.61
CA GLN A 540 38.29 -0.97 24.45
C GLN A 540 38.49 -2.47 24.78
N GLY A 541 39.09 -3.21 23.84
CA GLY A 541 39.59 -4.56 24.06
C GLY A 541 40.66 -4.88 23.03
N GLN A 542 41.93 -4.92 23.48
CA GLN A 542 43.10 -5.27 22.69
C GLN A 542 43.04 -6.74 22.24
N GLY A 543 43.30 -7.01 20.95
CA GLY A 543 43.47 -8.39 20.46
C GLY A 543 43.69 -8.50 18.94
N ALA A 544 44.96 -8.64 18.56
CA ALA A 544 45.53 -9.28 17.35
C ALA A 544 44.87 -9.06 15.97
N GLU A 545 45.55 -8.25 15.14
CA GLU A 545 45.33 -8.12 13.70
C GLU A 545 45.71 -9.39 12.92
N VAL A 546 44.79 -9.90 12.10
CA VAL A 546 45.11 -10.70 10.90
C VAL A 546 44.24 -10.15 9.76
N HIS A 547 44.85 -9.43 8.82
CA HIS A 547 44.19 -8.95 7.61
C HIS A 547 44.15 -10.05 6.53
N PRO A 548 42.98 -10.38 5.94
CA PRO A 548 42.93 -11.10 4.68
C PRO A 548 42.98 -10.13 3.49
N ALA A 549 43.79 -10.46 2.49
CA ALA A 549 43.95 -9.71 1.25
C ALA A 549 42.66 -9.68 0.40
N PRO A 550 42.40 -8.58 -0.35
CA PRO A 550 41.20 -8.46 -1.17
C PRO A 550 41.27 -9.36 -2.41
N ARG A 551 40.22 -10.14 -2.64
CA ARG A 551 40.03 -10.93 -3.87
C ARG A 551 39.56 -9.99 -4.99
N ARG A 552 40.30 -9.97 -6.11
CA ARG A 552 39.90 -9.27 -7.34
C ARG A 552 38.68 -9.96 -7.97
N PRO A 553 37.67 -9.22 -8.45
CA PRO A 553 36.58 -9.79 -9.24
C PRO A 553 37.08 -10.24 -10.61
N LEU A 554 36.62 -11.40 -11.07
CA LEU A 554 36.86 -11.91 -12.42
C LEU A 554 36.02 -11.13 -13.45
N PRO A 555 36.52 -10.91 -14.67
CA PRO A 555 35.79 -10.18 -15.69
C PRO A 555 34.59 -10.98 -16.20
N ILE A 556 33.41 -10.37 -16.16
CA ILE A 556 32.18 -10.86 -16.80
C ILE A 556 32.30 -10.55 -18.30
N LYS A 557 32.32 -11.58 -19.15
CA LYS A 557 32.15 -11.42 -20.60
C LYS A 557 30.68 -11.14 -20.89
N VAL A 558 30.38 -9.95 -21.40
CA VAL A 558 29.08 -9.61 -21.98
C VAL A 558 29.11 -10.02 -23.45
N GLU A 559 28.36 -11.06 -23.81
CA GLU A 559 28.10 -11.38 -25.22
C GLU A 559 26.99 -10.48 -25.74
N THR A 560 27.32 -9.66 -26.75
CA THR A 560 26.37 -8.81 -27.45
C THR A 560 25.46 -9.66 -28.34
N VAL A 561 24.21 -9.86 -27.93
CA VAL A 561 23.20 -10.48 -28.79
C VAL A 561 22.77 -9.45 -29.84
N LYS A 562 23.15 -9.67 -31.10
CA LYS A 562 22.64 -8.87 -32.23
C LYS A 562 21.17 -9.24 -32.48
N LEU A 563 20.26 -8.35 -32.11
CA LEU A 563 18.86 -8.41 -32.54
C LEU A 563 18.80 -8.05 -34.03
N GLN A 564 18.44 -9.02 -34.88
CA GLN A 564 18.09 -8.75 -36.27
C GLN A 564 16.72 -8.06 -36.33
N ALA A 565 16.68 -6.90 -36.98
CA ALA A 565 15.44 -6.18 -37.25
C ALA A 565 14.54 -7.02 -38.17
N VAL A 566 13.39 -7.46 -37.64
CA VAL A 566 12.33 -8.08 -38.44
C VAL A 566 11.59 -6.96 -39.17
N LYS A 567 11.65 -6.99 -40.50
CA LYS A 567 10.93 -6.08 -41.39
C LYS A 567 9.43 -6.40 -41.30
N LEU A 568 8.65 -5.55 -40.64
CA LEU A 568 7.19 -5.69 -40.55
C LEU A 568 6.54 -5.11 -41.81
N GLU A 569 5.75 -5.92 -42.51
CA GLU A 569 4.96 -5.44 -43.66
C GLU A 569 3.74 -4.61 -43.19
N PRO A 570 3.37 -3.54 -43.91
CA PRO A 570 2.19 -2.74 -43.58
C PRO A 570 0.92 -3.51 -43.97
N GLY A 571 0.19 -4.04 -42.98
CA GLY A 571 -1.12 -4.66 -43.25
C GLY A 571 -1.70 -5.58 -42.16
N CYS A 572 -0.97 -5.93 -41.10
CA CYS A 572 -1.48 -6.87 -40.11
C CYS A 572 -2.43 -6.18 -39.09
N LYS A 573 -3.74 -6.23 -39.37
CA LYS A 573 -4.81 -5.57 -38.59
C LYS A 573 -5.12 -6.18 -37.20
N THR A 574 -4.34 -7.13 -36.67
CA THR A 574 -4.65 -7.75 -35.36
C THR A 574 -3.41 -8.10 -34.55
N TRP A 575 -2.71 -7.07 -34.06
CA TRP A 575 -1.62 -7.22 -33.09
C TRP A 575 -2.10 -7.85 -31.76
N ALA A 576 -3.32 -7.50 -31.32
CA ALA A 576 -3.92 -7.96 -30.06
C ALA A 576 -4.14 -9.48 -29.98
N ALA A 577 -4.47 -10.13 -31.10
CA ALA A 577 -4.66 -11.58 -31.14
C ALA A 577 -3.33 -12.35 -31.06
N GLY A 578 -2.24 -11.76 -31.56
CA GLY A 578 -0.90 -12.35 -31.54
C GLY A 578 -0.27 -12.35 -30.15
N THR A 579 -0.40 -11.25 -29.42
CA THR A 579 0.11 -11.13 -28.03
C THR A 579 -0.64 -12.06 -27.08
N LEU A 580 -1.97 -12.18 -27.21
CA LEU A 580 -2.78 -13.08 -26.38
C LEU A 580 -2.44 -14.56 -26.60
N LYS A 581 -2.15 -14.96 -27.85
CA LYS A 581 -1.67 -16.32 -28.17
C LYS A 581 -0.29 -16.60 -27.56
N MET A 582 0.60 -15.62 -27.56
CA MET A 582 1.94 -15.75 -27.00
C MET A 582 1.92 -15.84 -25.46
N GLU A 583 1.00 -15.12 -24.80
CA GLU A 583 0.78 -15.19 -23.34
C GLU A 583 0.14 -16.53 -22.91
N LYS A 584 -0.83 -17.04 -23.68
CA LYS A 584 -1.37 -18.40 -23.47
C LYS A 584 -0.31 -19.49 -23.65
N ALA A 585 0.60 -19.34 -24.62
CA ALA A 585 1.70 -20.28 -24.84
C ALA A 585 2.72 -20.26 -23.69
N LYS A 586 3.06 -19.07 -23.15
CA LYS A 586 3.92 -18.94 -21.96
C LYS A 586 3.28 -19.59 -20.72
N ARG A 587 1.98 -19.37 -20.47
CA ARG A 587 1.25 -20.00 -19.35
C ARG A 587 1.19 -21.53 -19.48
N ALA A 588 0.99 -22.07 -20.68
CA ALA A 588 1.00 -23.52 -20.92
C ALA A 588 2.39 -24.16 -20.71
N ALA A 589 3.48 -23.43 -21.01
CA ALA A 589 4.84 -23.92 -20.79
C ALA A 589 5.23 -23.99 -19.30
N VAL A 590 4.73 -23.08 -18.46
CA VAL A 590 4.99 -23.08 -17.01
C VAL A 590 4.26 -24.22 -16.29
N VAL A 591 3.07 -24.61 -16.75
CA VAL A 591 2.32 -25.75 -16.18
C VAL A 591 3.00 -27.10 -16.46
N ASN A 592 3.70 -27.24 -17.60
CA ASN A 592 4.36 -28.50 -17.98
C ASN A 592 5.74 -28.72 -17.32
N LEU A 593 6.33 -27.71 -16.66
CA LEU A 593 7.64 -27.84 -16.00
C LEU A 593 7.55 -28.29 -14.53
N ALA A 594 6.34 -28.44 -13.98
CA ALA A 594 6.11 -28.89 -12.61
C ALA A 594 5.79 -30.39 -12.52
N SER A 595 6.71 -31.27 -12.94
CA SER A 595 6.77 -32.69 -12.52
C SER A 595 8.03 -33.39 -13.02
N PRO A 596 9.01 -33.72 -12.15
CA PRO A 596 9.96 -34.77 -12.42
C PRO A 596 9.64 -36.01 -11.58
N GLN A 597 8.85 -36.94 -12.13
CA GLN A 597 8.86 -38.32 -11.63
C GLN A 597 10.14 -39.01 -12.13
N ARG A 598 11.07 -39.26 -11.19
CA ARG A 598 12.21 -40.17 -11.38
C ARG A 598 11.68 -41.59 -11.65
N ARG A 599 11.83 -42.09 -12.88
CA ARG A 599 11.81 -43.52 -13.17
C ARG A 599 13.23 -44.07 -13.17
N VAL A 600 13.56 -44.83 -12.14
CA VAL A 600 14.71 -45.74 -12.14
C VAL A 600 14.32 -46.95 -12.99
N ARG A 601 15.02 -47.17 -14.12
CA ARG A 601 14.91 -48.39 -14.93
C ARG A 601 15.94 -49.40 -14.42
N GLN A 602 15.45 -50.50 -13.83
CA GLN A 602 16.20 -51.76 -13.75
C GLN A 602 16.07 -52.49 -15.10
N LYS A 603 17.20 -52.97 -15.62
CA LYS A 603 17.30 -53.85 -16.78
C LYS A 603 17.20 -55.31 -16.34
N THR A 604 16.33 -56.06 -16.98
CA THR A 604 16.34 -57.50 -17.32
C THR A 604 15.12 -57.68 -18.24
N GLY A 605 15.07 -58.36 -19.37
CA GLY A 605 15.93 -59.24 -20.15
C GLY A 605 15.00 -59.83 -21.23
N ASP A 606 15.52 -60.00 -22.44
CA ASP A 606 15.10 -60.83 -23.59
C ASP A 606 13.65 -61.35 -23.72
N CYS A 607 13.00 -60.96 -24.82
CA CYS A 607 12.47 -61.81 -25.92
C CYS A 607 11.79 -60.92 -26.97
#